data_AF-A0A0G3HA99-F1
#
_entry.id   AF-A0A0G3HA99-F1
#
_cell.length_a   1.000
_cell.length_b   1.000
_cell.length_c   1.000
_cell.angle_alpha   90.00
_cell.angle_beta   90.00
_cell.angle_gamma   90.00
#
_symmetry.space_group_name_H-M   'P 1'
#
loop_
_entity.id
_entity.type
_entity.pdbx_description
1 polymer ?
#
loop_
_entity_poly.entity_id
_entity_poly.type
_entity_poly.pdbx_seq_one_letter_code
_entity_poly.pdbx_strand_id
1 'polypeptide(L)'
;MGRVLLVILVVVAVWLLWKAFGPSSGSLNRASFGQRQAPPAREIKGPDDDEEFLWTLEKEQFKRRREAERAAEREREERRRREHHDDAEEGDAKP
;
A
#
# COMPACT_ATOMS: atom_id res chain seq x y z
N MET A 1 -30.55 25.83 19.48
CA MET A 1 -30.80 24.93 18.34
C MET A 1 -29.52 24.46 17.64
N GLY A 2 -28.52 25.32 17.37
CA GLY A 2 -27.28 24.88 16.67
C GLY A 2 -26.42 23.84 17.40
N ARG A 3 -26.45 23.80 18.74
CA ARG A 3 -25.75 22.79 19.54
C ARG A 3 -26.29 21.37 19.31
N VAL A 4 -27.57 21.22 18.98
CA VAL A 4 -28.19 19.91 18.69
C VAL A 4 -27.66 19.35 17.38
N LEU A 5 -27.52 20.19 16.35
CA LEU A 5 -26.91 19.80 15.07
C LEU A 5 -25.47 19.32 15.25
N LEU A 6 -24.66 20.01 16.08
CA LEU A 6 -23.29 19.57 16.36
C LEU A 6 -23.24 18.19 17.04
N VAL A 7 -24.12 17.94 18.01
CA VAL A 7 -24.17 16.63 18.68
C VAL A 7 -24.56 15.52 17.70
N ILE A 8 -25.53 15.75 16.83
CA ILE A 8 -25.93 14.78 15.80
C ILE A 8 -24.76 14.49 14.86
N LEU A 9 -24.04 15.53 14.41
CA LEU A 9 -22.93 15.39 13.48
C LEU A 9 -21.78 14.57 14.08
N VAL A 10 -21.47 14.78 15.35
CA VAL A 10 -20.47 14.00 16.09
C VAL A 10 -20.88 12.54 16.23
N VAL A 11 -22.14 12.26 16.58
CA VAL A 11 -22.66 10.88 16.70
C VAL A 11 -22.58 10.15 15.36
N VAL A 12 -22.97 10.81 14.27
CA VAL A 12 -22.88 10.25 12.91
C VAL A 12 -21.42 9.98 12.54
N ALA A 13 -20.50 10.90 12.82
CA ALA A 13 -19.09 10.72 12.52
C ALA A 13 -18.48 9.52 13.27
N VAL A 14 -18.79 9.37 14.57
CA VAL A 14 -18.34 8.22 15.38
C VAL A 14 -18.96 6.92 14.87
N TRP A 15 -20.24 6.94 14.50
CA TRP A 15 -20.92 5.78 13.93
C TRP A 15 -20.32 5.34 12.59
N LEU A 16 -19.97 6.29 11.71
CA LEU A 16 -19.29 6.01 10.44
C LEU A 16 -17.88 5.47 10.68
N LEU A 17 -17.14 6.03 11.64
CA LEU A 17 -15.83 5.52 12.01
C LEU A 17 -15.91 4.10 12.56
N TRP A 18 -16.92 3.80 13.37
CA TRP A 18 -17.20 2.43 13.84
C TRP A 18 -17.71 1.51 12.72
N LYS A 19 -18.44 2.01 11.73
CA LYS A 19 -18.89 1.22 10.58
C LYS A 19 -17.75 0.89 9.61
N ALA A 20 -16.77 1.79 9.49
CA ALA A 20 -15.63 1.69 8.57
C ALA A 20 -14.42 0.99 9.19
N PHE A 21 -14.14 1.24 10.48
CA PHE A 21 -12.97 0.71 11.20
C PHE A 21 -13.35 -0.11 12.44
N GLY A 22 -14.63 -0.32 12.71
CA GLY A 22 -15.04 -1.22 13.77
C GLY A 22 -14.56 -2.63 13.48
N PRO A 23 -14.23 -3.40 14.53
CA PRO A 23 -13.76 -4.77 14.37
C PRO A 23 -14.82 -5.55 13.60
N SER A 24 -14.50 -5.88 12.34
CA SER A 24 -15.23 -6.88 11.56
C SER A 24 -15.03 -8.22 12.26
N SER A 25 -15.80 -8.45 13.32
CA SER A 25 -16.00 -9.79 13.85
C SER A 25 -16.77 -10.53 12.78
N GLY A 26 -16.04 -11.23 11.91
CA GLY A 26 -16.57 -12.01 10.80
C GLY A 26 -17.48 -13.15 11.26
N SER A 27 -18.73 -12.84 11.57
CA SER A 27 -19.80 -13.81 11.82
C SER A 27 -21.13 -13.10 12.13
N LEU A 28 -21.75 -12.42 11.16
CA LEU A 28 -23.17 -12.07 11.33
C LEU A 28 -23.98 -12.04 10.03
N ASN A 29 -23.65 -12.94 9.09
CA ASN A 29 -24.56 -13.33 8.00
C ASN A 29 -25.37 -14.59 8.35
N ARG A 30 -25.69 -14.83 9.64
CA ARG A 30 -26.42 -16.07 10.01
C ARG A 30 -27.47 -15.98 11.10
N ALA A 31 -28.11 -14.82 11.29
CA ALA A 31 -29.22 -14.74 12.23
C ALA A 31 -30.39 -13.86 11.77
N SER A 32 -30.63 -13.74 10.46
CA SER A 32 -32.00 -13.51 9.98
C SER A 32 -32.80 -14.77 10.29
N PHE A 33 -33.63 -14.65 11.31
CA PHE A 33 -34.57 -15.65 11.79
C PHE A 33 -35.35 -16.26 10.63
N GLY A 34 -35.16 -17.56 10.42
CA GLY A 34 -36.10 -18.42 9.72
C GLY A 34 -35.80 -18.69 8.24
N GLN A 35 -34.95 -19.65 7.94
CA GLN A 35 -35.36 -20.79 7.11
C GLN A 35 -34.36 -21.94 7.23
N ARG A 36 -34.85 -23.01 7.86
CA ARG A 36 -34.58 -24.43 7.61
C ARG A 36 -33.44 -24.79 6.64
N GLN A 37 -32.53 -25.63 7.14
CA GLN A 37 -31.94 -26.76 6.42
C GLN A 37 -31.13 -26.43 5.16
N ALA A 38 -29.85 -26.06 5.33
CA ALA A 38 -28.79 -26.48 4.43
C ALA A 38 -27.44 -26.38 5.18
N PRO A 39 -26.57 -27.40 5.17
CA PRO A 39 -25.16 -27.14 5.46
C PRO A 39 -24.70 -26.12 4.41
N PRO A 40 -24.09 -24.98 4.79
CA PRO A 40 -23.57 -24.07 3.79
C PRO A 40 -22.59 -24.87 2.95
N ALA A 41 -22.88 -24.97 1.65
CA ALA A 41 -21.91 -25.45 0.68
C ALA A 41 -20.61 -24.74 1.02
N ARG A 42 -19.53 -25.51 1.14
CA ARG A 42 -18.20 -24.95 1.35
C ARG A 42 -17.98 -24.03 0.16
N GLU A 43 -18.22 -22.74 0.35
CA GLU A 43 -17.78 -21.70 -0.56
C GLU A 43 -16.28 -21.86 -0.53
N ILE A 44 -15.76 -22.63 -1.49
CA ILE A 44 -14.35 -22.66 -1.81
C ILE A 44 -14.08 -21.24 -2.27
N LYS A 45 -13.74 -20.38 -1.31
CA LYS A 45 -13.26 -19.04 -1.53
C LYS A 45 -12.07 -19.20 -2.48
N GLY A 46 -12.21 -18.66 -3.69
CA GLY A 46 -11.13 -18.70 -4.67
C GLY A 46 -9.86 -18.07 -4.09
N PRO A 47 -8.67 -18.53 -4.49
CA PRO A 47 -7.39 -18.06 -3.97
C PRO A 47 -7.04 -16.67 -4.50
N ASP A 48 -7.86 -15.66 -4.17
CA ASP A 48 -7.79 -14.32 -4.76
C ASP A 48 -8.08 -13.19 -3.74
N ASP A 49 -7.99 -13.49 -2.44
CA ASP A 49 -8.35 -12.57 -1.35
C ASP A 49 -7.28 -12.55 -0.23
N ASP A 50 -6.03 -12.85 -0.58
CA ASP A 50 -4.92 -12.90 0.35
C ASP A 50 -4.25 -11.52 0.38
N GLU A 51 -4.69 -10.65 1.30
CA GLU A 51 -4.17 -9.28 1.53
C GLU A 51 -2.63 -9.22 1.66
N GLU A 52 -2.00 -10.33 2.02
CA GLU A 52 -0.54 -10.47 2.07
C GLU A 52 0.13 -10.26 0.70
N PHE A 53 -0.50 -10.65 -0.42
CA PHE A 53 0.06 -10.45 -1.75
C PHE A 53 0.04 -8.97 -2.16
N LEU A 54 -1.05 -8.26 -1.88
CA LEU A 54 -1.16 -6.83 -2.16
C LEU A 54 -0.14 -6.01 -1.35
N TRP A 55 0.06 -6.40 -0.10
CA TRP A 55 1.04 -5.80 0.80
C TRP A 55 2.50 -6.05 0.37
N THR A 56 2.80 -7.27 -0.10
CA THR A 56 4.14 -7.60 -0.60
C THR A 56 4.45 -6.87 -1.91
N LEU A 57 3.48 -6.78 -2.84
CA LEU A 57 3.62 -6.05 -4.10
C LEU A 57 3.81 -4.54 -3.87
N GLU A 58 3.05 -3.94 -2.94
CA GLU A 58 3.20 -2.52 -2.59
C GLU A 58 4.60 -2.23 -1.99
N LYS A 59 5.07 -3.10 -1.08
CA LYS A 59 6.42 -3.01 -0.51
C LYS A 59 7.50 -3.19 -1.56
N GLU A 60 7.32 -4.07 -2.52
CA GLU A 60 8.28 -4.33 -3.58
C GLU A 60 8.43 -3.10 -4.51
N GLN A 61 7.32 -2.45 -4.87
CA GLN A 61 7.35 -1.23 -5.69
C GLN A 61 8.11 -0.08 -5.01
N PHE A 62 7.98 0.06 -3.69
CA PHE A 62 8.73 1.07 -2.93
C PHE A 62 10.23 0.78 -2.91
N LYS A 63 10.63 -0.49 -2.72
CA LYS A 63 12.03 -0.92 -2.78
C LYS A 63 12.63 -0.70 -4.17
N ARG A 64 11.88 -1.07 -5.21
CA ARG A 64 12.30 -0.95 -6.61
C ARG A 64 12.56 0.50 -7.02
N ARG A 65 11.73 1.45 -6.57
CA ARG A 65 11.98 2.89 -6.83
C ARG A 65 13.26 3.39 -6.17
N ARG A 66 13.51 3.03 -4.92
CA ARG A 66 14.73 3.43 -4.18
C ARG A 66 16.00 2.82 -4.77
N GLU A 67 15.93 1.58 -5.26
CA GLU A 67 17.07 0.94 -5.93
C GLU A 67 17.35 1.53 -7.30
N ALA A 68 16.31 1.82 -8.09
CA ALA A 68 16.45 2.47 -9.39
C ALA A 68 17.08 3.87 -9.26
N GLU A 69 16.67 4.65 -8.26
CA GLU A 69 17.25 5.97 -7.99
C GLU A 69 18.73 5.88 -7.60
N ARG A 70 19.10 4.94 -6.71
CA ARG A 70 20.50 4.72 -6.32
C ARG A 70 21.36 4.19 -7.46
N ALA A 71 20.82 3.32 -8.31
CA ALA A 71 21.53 2.83 -9.48
C ALA A 71 21.81 3.97 -10.48
N ALA A 72 20.81 4.81 -10.73
CA ALA A 72 20.96 5.98 -11.60
C ALA A 72 21.95 7.01 -11.04
N GLU A 73 21.99 7.20 -9.71
CA GLU A 73 22.97 8.09 -9.07
C GLU A 73 24.41 7.57 -9.21
N ARG A 74 24.63 6.27 -8.99
CA ARG A 74 25.94 5.63 -9.17
C ARG A 74 26.42 5.70 -10.61
N GLU A 75 25.54 5.45 -11.58
CA GLU A 75 25.89 5.55 -13.00
C GLU A 75 26.31 6.99 -13.37
N ARG A 76 25.61 8.00 -12.84
CA ARG A 76 25.97 9.40 -13.04
C ARG A 76 27.30 9.77 -12.40
N GLU A 77 27.60 9.22 -11.23
CA GLU A 77 28.87 9.44 -10.53
C GLU A 77 30.03 8.77 -11.28
N GLU A 78 29.85 7.52 -11.73
CA GLU A 78 30.85 6.83 -12.56
C GLU A 78 31.12 7.57 -13.87
N ARG A 79 30.06 8.06 -14.54
CA ARG A 79 30.19 8.82 -15.77
C ARG A 79 30.99 10.11 -15.55
N ARG A 80 30.69 10.84 -14.48
CA ARG A 80 31.48 12.03 -14.07
C ARG A 80 32.92 11.68 -13.76
N ARG A 81 33.18 10.56 -13.08
CA ARG A 81 34.54 10.12 -12.72
C ARG A 81 35.36 9.73 -13.94
N ARG A 82 34.73 9.13 -14.96
CA ARG A 82 35.37 8.82 -16.25
C ARG A 82 35.68 10.09 -17.02
N GLU A 83 34.70 10.99 -17.18
CA GLU A 83 34.90 12.31 -17.80
C GLU A 83 36.08 13.06 -17.15
N HIS A 84 36.11 13.11 -15.81
CA HIS A 84 37.20 13.78 -15.07
C HIS A 84 38.57 13.10 -15.20
N HIS A 85 38.61 11.79 -15.51
CA HIS A 85 39.84 11.04 -15.73
C HIS A 85 40.35 11.25 -17.16
N ASP A 86 39.45 11.24 -18.13
CA ASP A 86 39.74 11.50 -19.54
C ASP A 86 40.27 12.93 -19.73
N ASP A 87 39.65 13.92 -19.08
CA ASP A 87 40.12 15.33 -19.08
C ASP A 87 41.51 15.50 -18.44
N ALA A 88 41.85 14.66 -17.44
CA ALA A 88 43.14 14.70 -16.76
C ALA A 88 44.26 14.02 -17.59
N GLU A 89 43.96 12.94 -18.32
CA GLU A 89 44.89 12.34 -19.28
C GLU A 89 45.12 13.24 -20.51
N GLU A 90 44.10 13.92 -21.02
CA GLU A 90 44.24 14.80 -22.20
C GLU A 90 45.07 16.05 -21.89
N GLY A 91 45.06 16.53 -20.64
CA GLY A 91 45.88 17.65 -20.18
C GLY A 91 47.38 17.34 -20.04
N ASP A 92 47.75 16.09 -19.75
CA ASP A 92 49.14 15.66 -19.55
C ASP A 92 49.80 15.18 -20.87
N ALA A 93 48.99 14.88 -21.91
CA ALA A 93 49.44 14.44 -23.22
C ALA A 93 49.82 15.57 -24.21
N LYS A 94 49.71 16.85 -23.79
CA LYS A 94 50.11 18.02 -24.61
C LYS A 94 51.48 18.56 -24.18
N PRO A 95 52.56 18.35 -24.96
CA PRO A 95 53.85 19.01 -24.76
C PRO A 95 53.83 20.49 -25.17
#